data_AF-A0A9D6LSV2-F1
#
_entry.id   AF-A0A9D6LSV2-F1
#
_cell.length_a   1.000
_cell.length_b   1.000
_cell.length_c   1.000
_cell.angle_alpha   90.00
_cell.angle_beta   90.00
_cell.angle_gamma   90.00
#
_symmetry.space_group_name_H-M   'P 1'
#
loop_
_entity.id
_entity.type
_entity.pdbx_description
1 polymer ?
#
loop_
_entity_poly.entity_id
_entity_poly.type
_entity_poly.pdbx_seq_one_letter_code
_entity_poly.pdbx_strand_id
1 'polypeptide(L)' 'MKDFERVLKALANRRRLSIVKYLKKEKEASVSEIAGKIGISLKATSKHLGILSAADIVDKE' A
#
# COMPACT_ATOMS: atom_id res chain seq x y z
N MET A 1 8.70 6.67 -19.47
CA MET A 1 9.41 7.28 -18.32
C MET A 1 8.45 7.69 -17.19
N LYS A 2 7.40 8.49 -17.47
CA LYS A 2 6.46 8.97 -16.44
C LYS A 2 5.82 7.86 -15.59
N ASP A 3 5.49 6.71 -16.20
CA ASP A 3 4.87 5.59 -15.47
C ASP A 3 5.85 4.90 -14.51
N PHE A 4 7.09 4.68 -14.95
CA PHE A 4 8.16 4.19 -14.09
C PHE A 4 8.40 5.12 -12.91
N GLU A 5 8.44 6.43 -13.15
CA GLU A 5 8.61 7.43 -12.09
C GLU A 5 7.45 7.39 -11.09
N ARG A 6 6.21 7.28 -11.57
CA ARG A 6 5.01 7.15 -10.72
C ARG A 6 5.09 5.92 -9.82
N VAL A 7 5.40 4.75 -10.38
CA VAL A 7 5.52 3.49 -9.63
C VAL A 7 6.66 3.56 -8.62
N LEU A 8 7.84 4.02 -9.03
CA LEU A 8 8.99 4.14 -8.13
C LEU A 8 8.73 5.12 -6.98
N LYS A 9 8.10 6.27 -7.24
CA LYS A 9 7.70 7.22 -6.19
C LYS A 9 6.66 6.64 -5.23
N ALA A 10 5.73 5.81 -5.72
CA ALA A 10 4.77 5.11 -4.88
C ALA A 10 5.45 4.05 -3.98
N LEU A 11 6.47 3.37 -4.49
CA LEU A 11 7.20 2.34 -3.74
C LEU A 11 8.34 2.89 -2.85
N ALA A 12 8.81 4.12 -3.05
CA ALA A 12 9.92 4.70 -2.28
C ALA A 12 9.61 5.06 -0.81
N ASN A 13 8.52 4.56 -0.22
CA ASN A 13 8.18 4.80 1.18
C ASN A 13 8.12 3.48 1.97
N ARG A 14 8.82 3.45 3.11
CA ARG A 14 8.95 2.26 3.97
C ARG A 14 7.60 1.64 4.36
N ARG A 15 6.59 2.44 4.72
CA ARG A 15 5.28 1.92 5.15
C ARG A 15 4.50 1.32 3.98
N ARG A 16 4.53 1.95 2.81
CA ARG A 16 3.93 1.41 1.59
C ARG A 16 4.58 0.08 1.17
N LEU A 17 5.90 -0.03 1.27
CA LEU A 17 6.61 -1.30 1.05
C LEU A 17 6.19 -2.38 2.05
N SER A 18 5.98 -2.02 3.33
CA SER A 18 5.46 -2.95 4.33
C SER A 18 4.05 -3.47 3.97
N ILE A 19 3.17 -2.59 3.47
CA ILE A 19 1.84 -2.98 2.98
C ILE A 19 1.96 -3.97 1.83
N VAL A 20 2.74 -3.64 0.78
CA VAL A 20 2.92 -4.50 -0.39
C VAL A 20 3.54 -5.85 0.00
N LYS A 21 4.54 -5.85 0.91
CA LYS A 21 5.15 -7.09 1.41
C LYS A 21 4.14 -7.97 2.15
N TYR A 22 3.26 -7.36 2.95
CA TYR A 22 2.22 -8.08 3.67
C TYR A 22 1.16 -8.66 2.72
N LEU A 23 0.63 -7.85 1.81
CA LEU A 23 -0.36 -8.29 0.81
C LEU A 23 0.22 -9.35 -0.14
N LYS A 24 1.51 -9.29 -0.48
CA LYS A 24 2.16 -10.35 -1.27
C LYS A 24 2.07 -11.73 -0.58
N LYS A 25 2.05 -11.76 0.76
CA LYS A 25 1.94 -12.99 1.56
C LYS A 25 0.49 -13.42 1.76
N GLU A 26 -0.39 -12.50 2.15
CA GLU A 26 -1.78 -12.82 2.50
C GLU A 26 -2.76 -12.79 1.31
N LYS A 27 -2.34 -12.27 0.15
CA LYS A 27 -3.13 -12.03 -1.08
C LYS A 27 -4.16 -10.92 -0.95
N GLU A 28 -4.94 -10.93 0.11
CA GLU A 28 -5.97 -9.95 0.42
C GLU A 28 -5.95 -9.62 1.91
N ALA A 29 -6.36 -8.40 2.25
CA ALA A 29 -6.53 -7.99 3.64
C ALA A 29 -7.38 -6.72 3.69
N SER A 30 -8.22 -6.62 4.71
CA SER A 30 -8.94 -5.40 5.04
C SER A 30 -7.98 -4.30 5.51
N VAL A 31 -8.42 -3.05 5.41
CA VAL A 31 -7.67 -1.88 5.92
C VAL A 31 -7.33 -2.03 7.40
N SER A 32 -8.23 -2.63 8.19
CA SER A 32 -8.05 -2.87 9.62
C SER A 32 -6.94 -3.88 9.91
N GLU A 33 -6.89 -4.98 9.17
CA GLU A 33 -5.83 -6.00 9.32
C GLU A 33 -4.46 -5.43 8.94
N ILE A 34 -4.39 -4.68 7.83
CA ILE A 34 -3.15 -4.02 7.40
C ILE A 34 -2.66 -3.03 8.45
N ALA A 35 -3.56 -2.20 8.98
CA ALA A 35 -3.26 -1.22 10.02
C ALA A 35 -2.72 -1.88 11.30
N GLY A 36 -3.40 -2.94 11.76
CA GLY A 36 -2.99 -3.73 12.93
C GLY A 36 -1.64 -4.40 12.72
N LYS A 37 -1.40 -4.98 11.54
CA LYS A 37 -0.14 -5.68 11.23
C LYS A 37 1.07 -4.75 11.17
N ILE A 38 0.90 -3.54 10.63
CA ILE A 38 1.99 -2.58 10.40
C ILE A 38 2.18 -1.62 11.57
N GLY A 39 1.17 -1.50 12.45
CA GLY A 39 1.19 -0.62 13.62
C GLY A 39 1.01 0.84 13.24
N ILE A 40 0.08 1.15 12.33
CA ILE A 40 -0.29 2.53 11.94
C ILE A 40 -1.81 2.70 11.98
N SER A 41 -2.29 3.95 12.03
CA SER A 41 -3.73 4.20 12.09
C SER A 41 -4.46 3.81 10.81
N LEU A 42 -5.77 3.52 10.92
CA LEU A 42 -6.64 3.27 9.77
C LEU A 42 -6.57 4.42 8.75
N LYS A 43 -6.61 5.67 9.22
CA LYS A 43 -6.50 6.88 8.38
C LYS A 43 -5.20 6.92 7.58
N ALA A 44 -4.07 6.63 8.23
CA ALA A 44 -2.77 6.57 7.55
C ALA A 44 -2.72 5.42 6.54
N THR A 45 -3.25 4.26 6.91
CA THR A 45 -3.35 3.07 6.05
C THR A 45 -4.17 3.36 4.80
N SER A 46 -5.37 3.93 4.93
CA SER A 46 -6.21 4.32 3.81
C SER A 46 -5.52 5.32 2.88
N LYS A 47 -4.78 6.29 3.43
CA LYS A 47 -3.98 7.23 2.63
C LYS A 47 -2.89 6.51 1.84
N HIS A 48 -2.17 5.57 2.47
CA HIS A 48 -1.14 4.79 1.79
C HIS A 48 -1.72 3.90 0.68
N LEU A 49 -2.83 3.21 0.94
CA LEU A 49 -3.55 2.39 -0.04
C LEU A 49 -4.09 3.23 -1.20
N GLY A 50 -4.55 4.46 -0.94
CA GLY A 50 -4.93 5.41 -1.99
C GLY A 50 -3.80 5.70 -2.97
N ILE A 51 -2.58 5.94 -2.47
CA ILE A 51 -1.44 6.23 -3.34
C ILE A 51 -0.96 4.97 -4.09
N LEU A 52 -1.00 3.80 -3.44
CA LEU A 52 -0.63 2.53 -4.07
C LEU A 52 -1.62 2.15 -5.18
N SER A 53 -2.92 2.33 -4.94
CA SER A 53 -3.97 2.06 -5.92
C SER A 53 -3.93 3.05 -7.08
N ALA A 54 -3.70 4.34 -6.84
CA ALA A 54 -3.51 5.33 -7.91
C ALA A 54 -2.26 5.10 -8.77
N ALA A 55 -1.35 4.24 -8.32
CA ALA A 55 -0.18 3.78 -9.06
C ALA A 55 -0.35 2.36 -9.63
N ASP A 56 -1.56 1.80 -9.56
CA ASP A 56 -1.91 0.46 -10.07
C ASP A 56 -1.09 -0.68 -9.43
N ILE A 57 -0.69 -0.49 -8.15
CA ILE A 57 0.09 -1.49 -7.39
C ILE A 57 -0.81 -2.42 -6.56
N VAL A 58 -1.97 -1.93 -6.12
CA VAL A 58 -2.96 -2.69 -5.35
C VAL A 58 -4.36 -2.34 -5.83
N ASP A 59 -5.23 -3.33 -5.85
CA ASP A 59 -6.65 -3.15 -6.14
C ASP A 59 -7.45 -2.91 -4.85
N LYS A 60 -8.65 -2.35 -5.02
CA LYS A 60 -9.62 -2.14 -3.94
C LYS A 60 -10.96 -2.69 -4.41
N GLU A 61 -11.39 -3.77 -3.77
CA GLU A 61 -12.77 -4.27 -3.82
C GLU A 61 -13.47 -4.03 -2.49
#